data_AF-A0A9W6ZKK9-F1
#
_entry.id   AF-A0A9W6ZKK9-F1
#
_cell.length_a   1.000
_cell.length_b   1.000
_cell.length_c   1.000
_cell.angle_alpha   90.00
_cell.angle_beta   90.00
_cell.angle_gamma   90.00
#
_symmetry.space_group_name_H-M   'P 1'
#
loop_
_entity.id
_entity.type
_entity.pdbx_description
1 polymer ?
#
loop_
_entity_poly.entity_id
_entity_poly.type
_entity_poly.pdbx_seq_one_letter_code
_entity_poly.pdbx_strand_id
1 'polypeptide(L)'
;MASSPDTHMAFSSFAHIPDLQSLEFAVVLREEGNGEDIVSRMLPMSRIVPGEVKERERPKKAPAPISTKDPCTRPECMANRNRIQEMQDTNDAVREQLEDVEIGIRQMMAKLEGIEKSNKVNDQQNEELESNLSSLDQQISVLEIEAEEGNRTKRELYKKIEQEKAAIAHFEKLTEERNQQREQALKSNQNELIFGGKNFHSKANLFDKVSVSSLDLWDSNWGGSPSKQTEFLASTVRPKTTPGRVFKMPTPKYLEKVPAAVSGGAGQSRPKSSAGTMRVRKAIPRPKSQGGSRPKSGGSS
;
A
#
# COMPACT_ATOMS: atom_id res chain seq x y z
N MET A 1 -37.05 24.95 -16.39
CA MET A 1 -35.59 24.83 -16.19
C MET A 1 -35.29 25.43 -14.83
N ALA A 2 -35.11 24.58 -13.82
CA ALA A 2 -34.86 24.98 -12.44
C ALA A 2 -33.42 24.60 -12.09
N SER A 3 -32.59 25.62 -11.85
CA SER A 3 -31.22 25.47 -11.39
C SER A 3 -31.22 25.15 -9.89
N SER A 4 -30.64 24.02 -9.53
CA SER A 4 -30.33 23.63 -8.15
C SER A 4 -29.33 24.61 -7.51
N PRO A 5 -29.47 24.96 -6.22
CA PRO A 5 -28.52 25.79 -5.53
C PRO A 5 -27.26 24.98 -5.15
N ASP A 6 -26.11 25.58 -5.41
CA ASP A 6 -24.79 25.06 -5.04
C ASP A 6 -24.67 24.84 -3.53
N THR A 7 -24.65 23.58 -3.12
CA THR A 7 -24.11 23.14 -1.83
C THR A 7 -22.59 23.34 -1.84
N HIS A 8 -22.14 24.55 -1.51
CA HIS A 8 -20.77 24.75 -1.09
C HIS A 8 -20.53 23.92 0.17
N MET A 9 -19.74 22.85 0.06
CA MET A 9 -19.11 22.22 1.22
C MET A 9 -18.26 23.29 1.90
N ALA A 10 -18.74 23.81 3.03
CA ALA A 10 -17.96 24.67 3.90
C ALA A 10 -16.85 23.82 4.53
N PHE A 11 -15.72 23.71 3.84
CA PHE A 11 -14.49 23.20 4.43
C PHE A 11 -14.04 24.22 5.48
N SER A 12 -14.18 23.86 6.76
CA SER A 12 -13.59 24.59 7.86
C SER A 12 -12.07 24.61 7.65
N SER A 13 -11.53 25.81 7.41
CA SER A 13 -10.11 26.09 7.15
C SER A 13 -9.19 25.84 8.36
N PHE A 14 -9.66 25.15 9.39
CA PHE A 14 -8.91 24.84 10.61
C PHE A 14 -8.54 23.35 10.76
N ALA A 15 -8.92 22.49 9.82
CA ALA A 15 -8.73 21.04 9.95
C ALA A 15 -7.34 20.51 9.54
N HIS A 16 -6.40 21.34 9.10
CA HIS A 16 -5.09 20.89 8.58
C HIS A 16 -3.91 21.69 9.15
N ILE A 17 -3.82 21.81 10.48
CA ILE A 17 -2.57 22.22 11.14
C ILE A 17 -2.01 20.97 11.83
N PRO A 18 -0.99 20.29 11.25
CA PRO A 18 -0.50 18.99 11.71
C PRO A 18 0.33 19.05 13.02
N ASP A 19 0.18 20.09 13.84
CA ASP A 19 1.06 20.35 14.99
C ASP A 19 0.31 20.99 16.20
N LEU A 20 -0.95 20.62 16.40
CA LEU A 20 -1.83 21.17 17.45
C LEU A 20 -1.57 20.64 18.88
N GLN A 21 -0.66 19.68 19.08
CA GLN A 21 -0.39 19.12 20.42
C GLN A 21 0.44 20.05 21.32
N SER A 22 0.95 21.17 20.80
CA SER A 22 1.72 22.17 21.56
C SER A 22 1.15 23.60 21.48
N LEU A 23 -0.09 23.76 21.00
CA LEU A 23 -0.78 25.05 21.06
C LEU A 23 -1.24 25.35 22.49
N GLU A 24 -0.30 25.85 23.29
CA GLU A 24 -0.55 26.49 24.56
C GLU A 24 -1.37 27.75 24.27
N PHE A 25 -2.67 27.71 24.58
CA PHE A 25 -3.53 28.89 24.50
C PHE A 25 -3.09 29.86 25.59
N ALA A 26 -2.11 30.70 25.26
CA ALA A 26 -1.79 31.89 26.04
C ALA A 26 -2.96 32.87 25.88
N VAL A 27 -4.02 32.65 26.65
CA VAL A 27 -5.06 33.64 26.89
C VAL A 27 -4.41 34.73 27.72
N VAL A 28 -3.75 35.67 27.03
CA VAL A 28 -3.28 36.90 27.63
C VAL A 28 -4.52 37.71 27.99
N LEU A 29 -5.02 37.49 29.20
CA LEU A 29 -5.97 38.38 29.85
C LEU A 29 -5.26 39.71 30.08
N ARG A 30 -5.32 40.60 29.08
CA ARG A 30 -5.04 42.02 29.29
C ARG A 30 -6.20 42.56 30.09
N GLU A 31 -6.04 42.69 31.41
CA GLU A 31 -6.82 43.65 32.20
C GLU A 31 -6.20 43.80 33.59
N GLU A 32 -6.14 45.06 34.05
CA GLU A 32 -5.60 45.53 35.34
C GLU A 32 -6.48 45.11 36.53
N GLY A 33 -6.83 43.83 36.63
CA GLY A 33 -7.68 43.28 37.68
C GLY A 33 -7.20 41.90 38.12
N ASN A 34 -7.35 41.60 39.41
CA ASN A 34 -7.02 40.31 40.03
C ASN A 34 -7.57 39.15 39.19
N GLY A 35 -6.71 38.45 38.46
CA GLY A 35 -7.11 37.34 37.57
C GLY A 35 -7.85 36.22 38.28
N GLU A 36 -7.66 36.08 39.60
CA GLU A 36 -8.38 35.11 40.44
C GLU A 36 -9.91 35.35 40.51
N ASP A 37 -10.37 36.59 40.38
CA ASP A 37 -11.80 36.91 40.38
C ASP A 37 -12.49 36.53 39.06
N ILE A 38 -11.75 36.57 37.95
CA ILE A 38 -12.26 36.16 36.62
C ILE A 38 -12.32 34.63 36.54
N VAL A 39 -11.26 33.95 37.01
CA VAL A 39 -11.21 32.48 37.05
C VAL A 39 -12.29 31.92 37.98
N SER A 40 -12.52 32.55 39.13
CA SER A 40 -13.58 32.12 40.07
C SER A 40 -15.00 32.37 39.55
N ARG A 41 -15.23 33.38 38.69
CA ARG A 41 -16.49 33.56 37.96
C ARG A 41 -16.72 32.51 36.87
N MET A 42 -15.68 32.12 36.13
CA MET A 42 -15.81 31.12 35.06
C MET A 42 -15.88 29.68 35.60
N LEU A 43 -15.23 29.39 36.72
CA LEU A 43 -15.14 28.06 37.32
C LEU A 43 -15.53 28.12 38.81
N PRO A 44 -16.81 28.27 39.16
CA PRO A 44 -17.26 28.43 40.55
C PRO A 44 -16.95 27.23 41.45
N MET A 45 -16.62 26.06 40.88
CA MET A 45 -16.22 24.86 41.63
C MET A 45 -14.70 24.71 41.83
N SER A 46 -13.88 25.63 41.30
CA SER A 46 -12.41 25.54 41.41
C SER A 46 -11.86 26.01 42.77
N ARG A 47 -12.66 26.76 43.54
CA ARG A 47 -12.24 27.25 44.85
C ARG A 47 -12.42 26.15 45.90
N ILE A 48 -11.36 25.40 46.15
CA ILE A 48 -11.27 24.50 47.31
C ILE A 48 -11.21 25.39 48.55
N VAL A 49 -12.36 25.66 49.16
CA VAL A 49 -12.41 26.23 50.51
C VAL A 49 -11.92 25.14 51.45
N PRO A 50 -10.79 25.33 52.16
CA PRO A 50 -10.36 24.38 53.18
C PRO A 50 -11.48 24.32 54.23
N GLY A 51 -12.25 23.24 54.23
CA GLY A 51 -13.27 23.02 55.25
C GLY A 51 -12.59 23.03 56.63
N GLU A 52 -13.28 23.57 57.63
CA GLU A 52 -12.87 23.45 59.03
C GLU A 52 -12.47 22.01 59.32
N VAL A 53 -11.31 21.82 59.96
CA VAL A 53 -10.80 20.51 60.35
C VAL A 53 -11.79 19.92 61.35
N LYS A 54 -12.78 19.18 60.85
CA LYS A 54 -13.63 18.35 61.68
C LYS A 54 -12.73 17.31 62.34
N GLU A 55 -12.50 17.49 63.63
CA GLU A 55 -11.87 16.48 64.46
C GLU A 55 -12.54 15.14 64.16
N ARG A 56 -11.75 14.15 63.75
CA ARG A 56 -12.24 12.79 63.54
C ARG A 56 -12.76 12.30 64.89
N GLU A 57 -14.07 12.39 65.10
CA GLU A 57 -14.73 11.65 66.16
C GLU A 57 -14.25 10.20 66.04
N ARG A 58 -13.59 9.72 67.10
CA ARG A 58 -13.09 8.34 67.15
C ARG A 58 -14.26 7.41 66.78
N PRO A 59 -14.06 6.45 65.87
CA PRO A 59 -15.14 5.56 65.47
C PRO A 59 -15.72 4.93 66.73
N LYS A 60 -16.99 5.24 67.02
CA LYS A 60 -17.73 4.60 68.10
C LYS A 60 -17.58 3.10 67.88
N LYS A 61 -17.04 2.39 68.88
CA LYS A 61 -16.82 0.93 68.84
C LYS A 61 -18.05 0.29 68.21
N ALA A 62 -17.85 -0.49 67.14
CA ALA A 62 -18.92 -1.22 66.50
C ALA A 62 -19.73 -1.96 67.58
N PRO A 63 -21.07 -1.88 67.57
CA PRO A 63 -21.88 -2.59 68.55
C PRO A 63 -21.52 -4.07 68.53
N ALA A 64 -21.36 -4.66 69.71
CA ALA A 64 -21.02 -6.08 69.84
C ALA A 64 -22.04 -6.92 69.04
N PRO A 65 -21.60 -7.97 68.34
CA PRO A 65 -22.51 -8.84 67.60
C PRO A 65 -23.54 -9.41 68.58
N ILE A 66 -24.81 -9.11 68.33
CA ILE A 66 -25.93 -9.62 69.13
C ILE A 66 -25.94 -11.14 68.96
N SER A 67 -25.61 -11.86 70.03
CA SER A 67 -25.59 -13.33 70.02
C SER A 67 -27.01 -13.86 69.83
N THR A 68 -27.31 -14.39 68.65
CA THR A 68 -28.59 -15.04 68.31
C THR A 68 -28.75 -16.42 68.97
N LYS A 69 -27.83 -16.83 69.84
CA LYS A 69 -27.80 -18.16 70.47
C LYS A 69 -28.69 -18.27 71.71
N ASP A 70 -29.10 -17.16 72.32
CA ASP A 70 -29.96 -17.21 73.50
C ASP A 70 -31.44 -17.38 73.09
N PRO A 71 -32.14 -18.44 73.55
CA PRO A 71 -33.52 -18.68 73.18
C PRO A 71 -34.43 -17.65 73.84
N CYS A 72 -34.97 -16.75 73.02
CA CYS A 72 -35.87 -15.69 73.46
C CYS A 72 -37.32 -16.22 73.44
N THR A 73 -37.98 -16.30 74.60
CA THR A 73 -39.29 -16.93 74.77
C THR A 73 -40.49 -16.01 74.50
N ARG A 74 -40.27 -14.70 74.39
CA ARG A 74 -41.33 -13.72 74.10
C ARG A 74 -41.68 -13.73 72.60
N PRO A 75 -42.98 -13.71 72.23
CA PRO A 75 -43.41 -13.76 70.82
C PRO A 75 -42.88 -12.57 69.99
N GLU A 76 -42.80 -11.38 70.56
CA GLU A 76 -42.21 -10.20 69.92
C GLU A 76 -40.72 -10.39 69.59
N CYS A 77 -39.99 -11.08 70.47
CA CYS A 77 -38.57 -11.36 70.28
C CYS A 77 -38.33 -12.40 69.17
N MET A 78 -39.21 -13.40 69.05
CA MET A 78 -39.20 -14.37 67.95
C MET A 78 -39.49 -13.71 66.59
N ALA A 79 -40.48 -12.82 66.52
CA ALA A 79 -40.78 -12.06 65.30
C ALA A 79 -39.59 -11.18 64.86
N ASN A 80 -38.94 -10.49 65.82
CA ASN A 80 -37.75 -9.71 65.53
C ASN A 80 -36.56 -10.58 65.11
N ARG A 81 -36.38 -11.75 65.71
CA ARG A 81 -35.34 -12.71 65.30
C ARG A 81 -35.55 -13.20 63.87
N ASN A 82 -36.76 -13.59 63.51
CA ASN A 82 -37.09 -14.02 62.14
C ASN A 82 -36.82 -12.89 61.15
N ARG A 83 -37.23 -11.65 61.47
CA ARG A 83 -36.97 -10.48 60.64
C ARG A 83 -35.46 -10.19 60.50
N ILE A 84 -34.69 -10.32 61.57
CA ILE A 84 -33.21 -10.17 61.50
C ILE A 84 -32.61 -11.25 60.61
N GLN A 85 -33.09 -12.49 60.71
CA GLN A 85 -32.62 -13.60 59.88
C GLN A 85 -32.97 -13.37 58.40
N GLU A 86 -34.21 -12.98 58.08
CA GLU A 86 -34.60 -12.59 56.71
C GLU A 86 -33.74 -11.44 56.16
N MET A 87 -33.43 -10.44 56.99
CA MET A 87 -32.52 -9.35 56.60
C MET A 87 -31.07 -9.83 56.41
N GLN A 88 -30.61 -10.83 57.15
CA GLN A 88 -29.29 -11.43 56.97
C GLN A 88 -29.23 -12.22 55.67
N ASP A 89 -30.20 -13.10 55.44
CA ASP A 89 -30.29 -13.92 54.22
C ASP A 89 -30.38 -13.04 52.96
N THR A 90 -31.15 -11.94 53.01
CA THR A 90 -31.21 -10.97 51.90
C THR A 90 -29.91 -10.17 51.72
N ASN A 91 -29.20 -9.83 52.81
CA ASN A 91 -27.89 -9.18 52.70
C ASN A 91 -26.86 -10.10 52.05
N ASP A 92 -26.84 -11.37 52.44
CA ASP A 92 -25.93 -12.37 51.89
C ASP A 92 -26.22 -12.62 50.39
N ALA A 93 -27.49 -12.73 50.00
CA ALA A 93 -27.86 -12.83 48.58
C ALA A 93 -27.45 -11.59 47.77
N VAL A 94 -27.58 -10.38 48.33
CA VAL A 94 -27.12 -9.15 47.65
C VAL A 94 -25.59 -9.10 47.56
N ARG A 95 -24.86 -9.61 48.56
CA ARG A 95 -23.40 -9.71 48.50
C ARG A 95 -22.94 -10.66 47.41
N GLU A 96 -23.58 -11.82 47.27
CA GLU A 96 -23.30 -12.77 46.19
C GLU A 96 -23.55 -12.13 44.81
N GLN A 97 -24.67 -11.41 44.64
CA GLN A 97 -24.95 -10.67 43.40
C GLN A 97 -23.91 -9.58 43.11
N LEU A 98 -23.41 -8.88 44.14
CA LEU A 98 -22.35 -7.89 43.97
C LEU A 98 -21.04 -8.56 43.52
N GLU A 99 -20.67 -9.69 44.12
CA GLU A 99 -19.47 -10.45 43.73
C GLU A 99 -19.57 -10.94 42.26
N ASP A 100 -20.73 -11.44 41.84
CA ASP A 100 -20.98 -11.84 40.45
C ASP A 100 -20.84 -10.67 39.46
N VAL A 101 -21.41 -9.51 39.81
CA VAL A 101 -21.29 -8.28 39.00
C VAL A 101 -19.84 -7.82 38.92
N GLU A 102 -19.10 -7.86 40.04
CA GLU A 102 -17.67 -7.51 40.04
C GLU A 102 -16.85 -8.45 39.15
N ILE A 103 -17.10 -9.75 39.20
CA ILE A 103 -16.46 -10.73 38.30
C ILE A 103 -16.81 -10.41 36.84
N GLY A 104 -18.08 -10.10 36.55
CA GLY A 104 -18.54 -9.69 35.23
C GLY A 104 -17.81 -8.44 34.72
N ILE A 105 -17.66 -7.42 35.56
CA ILE A 105 -16.92 -6.19 35.25
C ILE A 105 -15.45 -6.52 34.94
N ARG A 106 -14.78 -7.32 35.76
CA ARG A 106 -13.37 -7.71 35.52
C ARG A 106 -13.20 -8.45 34.19
N GLN A 107 -14.12 -9.35 33.84
CA GLN A 107 -14.10 -10.04 32.55
C GLN A 107 -14.33 -9.10 31.37
N MET A 108 -15.23 -8.12 31.50
CA MET A 108 -15.44 -7.10 30.47
C MET A 108 -14.23 -6.19 30.29
N MET A 109 -13.59 -5.78 31.38
CA MET A 109 -12.35 -4.99 31.32
C MET A 109 -11.24 -5.74 30.60
N ALA A 110 -11.04 -7.03 30.90
CA ALA A 110 -10.06 -7.86 30.19
C ALA A 110 -10.37 -8.00 28.69
N LYS A 111 -11.66 -8.10 28.32
CA LYS A 111 -12.08 -8.12 26.91
C LYS A 111 -11.82 -6.79 26.22
N LEU A 112 -12.12 -5.66 26.89
CA LEU A 112 -11.85 -4.31 26.37
C LEU A 112 -10.35 -4.12 26.14
N GLU A 113 -9.50 -4.50 27.08
CA GLU A 113 -8.04 -4.44 26.92
C GLU A 113 -7.56 -5.30 25.74
N GLY A 114 -8.16 -6.47 25.54
CA GLY A 114 -7.89 -7.32 24.37
C GLY A 114 -8.26 -6.66 23.05
N ILE A 115 -9.43 -6.01 22.99
CA ILE A 115 -9.89 -5.27 21.81
C ILE A 115 -8.99 -4.06 21.54
N GLU A 116 -8.59 -3.31 22.57
CA GLU A 116 -7.68 -2.17 22.42
C GLU A 116 -6.31 -2.60 21.86
N LYS A 117 -5.75 -3.71 22.34
CA LYS A 117 -4.52 -4.29 21.79
C LYS A 117 -4.70 -4.69 20.32
N SER A 118 -5.82 -5.33 20.00
CA SER A 118 -6.14 -5.71 18.61
C SER A 118 -6.29 -4.48 17.70
N ASN A 119 -6.95 -3.41 18.17
CA ASN A 119 -7.12 -2.19 17.41
C ASN A 119 -5.76 -1.52 17.15
N LYS A 120 -4.88 -1.43 18.16
CA LYS A 120 -3.53 -0.90 17.97
C LYS A 120 -2.72 -1.67 16.91
N VAL A 121 -2.86 -2.99 16.87
CA VAL A 121 -2.20 -3.81 15.83
C VAL A 121 -2.80 -3.53 14.45
N ASN A 122 -4.12 -3.40 14.35
CA ASN A 122 -4.78 -3.06 13.10
C ASN A 122 -4.42 -1.65 12.61
N ASP A 123 -4.30 -0.68 13.52
CA ASP A 123 -3.88 0.69 13.20
C ASP A 123 -2.46 0.71 12.64
N GLN A 124 -1.52 -0.03 13.27
CA GLN A 124 -0.16 -0.20 12.74
C GLN A 124 -0.14 -0.86 11.35
N GLN A 125 -1.01 -1.85 11.12
CA GLN A 125 -1.13 -2.48 9.80
C GLN A 125 -1.68 -1.51 8.76
N ASN A 126 -2.64 -0.66 9.13
CA ASN A 126 -3.16 0.37 8.24
C ASN A 126 -2.08 1.41 7.88
N GLU A 127 -1.31 1.88 8.85
CA GLU A 127 -0.17 2.79 8.62
C GLU A 127 0.89 2.18 7.68
N GLU A 128 1.20 0.88 7.85
CA GLU A 128 2.13 0.17 6.96
C GLU A 128 1.57 0.07 5.53
N LEU A 129 0.27 -0.22 5.38
CA LEU A 129 -0.38 -0.28 4.07
C LEU A 129 -0.43 1.09 3.39
N GLU A 130 -0.69 2.17 4.13
CA GLU A 130 -0.65 3.55 3.61
C GLU A 130 0.76 3.93 3.12
N SER A 131 1.79 3.58 3.88
CA SER A 131 3.19 3.77 3.46
C SER A 131 3.52 3.01 2.18
N ASN A 132 3.05 1.76 2.07
CA ASN A 132 3.24 0.94 0.87
C ASN A 132 2.50 1.53 -0.35
N LEU A 133 1.28 2.04 -0.17
CA LEU A 133 0.53 2.71 -1.24
C LEU A 133 1.26 3.96 -1.72
N SER A 134 1.73 4.82 -0.80
CA SER A 134 2.52 6.00 -1.13
C SER A 134 3.81 5.66 -1.91
N SER A 135 4.49 4.57 -1.53
CA SER A 135 5.67 4.10 -2.26
C SER A 135 5.33 3.60 -3.67
N LEU A 136 4.20 2.90 -3.84
CA LEU A 136 3.75 2.45 -5.15
C LEU A 136 3.33 3.62 -6.04
N ASP A 137 2.65 4.62 -5.50
CA ASP A 137 2.26 5.82 -6.25
C ASP A 137 3.50 6.59 -6.74
N GLN A 138 4.56 6.67 -5.92
CA GLN A 138 5.84 7.22 -6.36
C GLN A 138 6.45 6.40 -7.49
N GLN A 139 6.45 5.07 -7.41
CA GLN A 139 6.96 4.21 -8.49
C GLN A 139 6.16 4.36 -9.78
N ILE A 140 4.83 4.46 -9.69
CA ILE A 140 3.96 4.71 -10.84
C ILE A 140 4.32 6.05 -11.49
N SER A 141 4.48 7.12 -10.70
CA SER A 141 4.83 8.44 -11.23
C SER A 141 6.19 8.44 -11.97
N VAL A 142 7.18 7.69 -11.48
CA VAL A 142 8.48 7.54 -12.14
C VAL A 142 8.33 6.77 -13.46
N LEU A 143 7.59 5.66 -13.46
CA LEU A 143 7.35 4.87 -14.67
C LEU A 143 6.54 5.64 -15.72
N GLU A 144 5.62 6.50 -15.31
CA GLU A 144 4.89 7.40 -16.21
C GLU A 144 5.83 8.40 -16.90
N ILE A 145 6.75 9.02 -16.15
CA ILE A 145 7.78 9.91 -16.71
C ILE A 145 8.67 9.14 -17.69
N GLU A 146 9.16 7.96 -17.33
CA GLU A 146 9.98 7.12 -18.20
C GLU A 146 9.24 6.72 -19.49
N ALA A 147 7.94 6.39 -19.39
CA ALA A 147 7.11 6.08 -20.54
C ALA A 147 6.92 7.30 -21.47
N GLU A 148 6.75 8.50 -20.91
CA GLU A 148 6.71 9.74 -21.68
C GLU A 148 8.03 10.01 -22.40
N GLU A 149 9.16 9.88 -21.71
CA GLU A 149 10.50 10.04 -22.30
C GLU A 149 10.76 9.02 -23.41
N GLY A 150 10.38 7.76 -23.18
CA GLY A 150 10.41 6.71 -24.21
C GLY A 150 9.56 7.06 -25.44
N ASN A 151 8.39 7.65 -25.24
CA ASN A 151 7.55 8.12 -26.34
C ASN A 151 8.14 9.33 -27.08
N ARG A 152 8.80 10.26 -26.37
CA ARG A 152 9.50 11.41 -26.98
C ARG A 152 10.66 10.93 -27.86
N THR A 153 11.53 10.08 -27.33
CA THR A 153 12.67 9.51 -28.07
C THR A 153 12.20 8.69 -29.28
N LYS A 154 11.13 7.90 -29.14
CA LYS A 154 10.50 7.18 -30.26
C LYS A 154 10.07 8.13 -31.38
N ARG A 155 9.41 9.25 -31.06
CA ARG A 155 8.99 10.26 -32.04
C ARG A 155 10.19 10.91 -32.72
N GLU A 156 11.25 11.23 -31.99
CA GLU A 156 12.49 11.78 -32.55
C GLU A 156 13.17 10.80 -33.52
N LEU A 157 13.24 9.51 -33.17
CA LEU A 157 13.78 8.48 -34.06
C LEU A 157 12.96 8.34 -35.34
N TYR A 158 11.63 8.41 -35.27
CA TYR A 158 10.80 8.42 -36.50
C TYR A 158 11.11 9.62 -37.39
N LYS A 159 11.29 10.82 -36.81
CA LYS A 159 11.70 12.00 -37.58
C LYS A 159 13.05 11.80 -38.26
N LYS A 160 14.03 11.21 -37.56
CA LYS A 160 15.34 10.88 -38.15
C LYS A 160 15.21 9.87 -39.29
N ILE A 161 14.41 8.82 -39.10
CA ILE A 161 14.14 7.83 -40.16
C ILE A 161 13.51 8.50 -41.38
N GLU A 162 12.59 9.44 -41.20
CA GLU A 162 11.95 10.18 -42.28
C GLU A 162 12.95 11.09 -43.02
N GLN A 163 13.82 11.77 -42.29
CA GLN A 163 14.91 12.59 -42.85
C GLN A 163 15.89 11.74 -43.69
N GLU A 164 16.33 10.60 -43.17
CA GLU A 164 17.22 9.68 -43.88
C GLU A 164 16.54 9.08 -45.12
N LYS A 165 15.26 8.73 -45.04
CA LYS A 165 14.48 8.29 -46.22
C LYS A 165 14.42 9.37 -47.30
N ALA A 166 14.22 10.63 -46.91
CA ALA A 166 14.22 11.75 -47.85
C ALA A 166 15.61 11.96 -48.48
N ALA A 167 16.69 11.81 -47.71
CA ALA A 167 18.06 11.87 -48.21
C ALA A 167 18.36 10.76 -49.22
N ILE A 168 17.96 9.52 -48.91
CA ILE A 168 18.08 8.37 -49.84
C ILE A 168 17.35 8.66 -51.15
N ALA A 169 16.08 9.07 -51.09
CA ALA A 169 15.30 9.39 -52.29
C ALA A 169 15.93 10.51 -53.13
N HIS A 170 16.57 11.49 -52.48
CA HIS A 170 17.33 12.54 -53.18
C HIS A 170 18.57 11.98 -53.88
N PHE A 171 19.35 11.11 -53.22
CA PHE A 171 20.52 10.48 -53.82
C PHE A 171 20.13 9.52 -54.96
N GLU A 172 19.03 8.78 -54.84
CA GLU A 172 18.50 7.93 -55.91
C GLU A 172 18.21 8.75 -57.17
N LYS A 173 17.53 9.90 -57.04
CA LYS A 173 17.30 10.82 -58.16
C LYS A 173 18.60 11.34 -58.78
N LEU A 174 19.57 11.76 -57.97
CA LEU A 174 20.87 12.20 -58.48
C LEU A 174 21.62 11.10 -59.23
N THR A 175 21.53 9.85 -58.77
CA THR A 175 22.12 8.70 -59.47
C THR A 175 21.42 8.40 -60.79
N GLU A 176 20.08 8.49 -60.83
CA GLU A 176 19.29 8.34 -62.06
C GLU A 176 19.64 9.42 -63.09
N GLU A 177 19.72 10.69 -62.68
CA GLU A 177 20.12 11.80 -63.54
C GLU A 177 21.54 11.60 -64.11
N ARG A 178 22.51 11.19 -63.28
CA ARG A 178 23.86 10.86 -63.75
C ARG A 178 23.89 9.68 -64.72
N ASN A 179 23.07 8.66 -64.49
CA ASN A 179 22.96 7.53 -65.41
C ASN A 179 22.38 7.96 -66.75
N GLN A 180 21.34 8.80 -66.76
CA GLN A 180 20.79 9.39 -67.99
C GLN A 180 21.82 10.24 -68.75
N GLN A 181 22.61 11.06 -68.04
CA GLN A 181 23.70 11.83 -68.66
C GLN A 181 24.76 10.93 -69.30
N ARG A 182 25.13 9.82 -68.64
CA ARG A 182 26.07 8.82 -69.21
C ARG A 182 25.51 8.17 -70.47
N GLU A 183 24.24 7.77 -70.46
CA GLU A 183 23.59 7.19 -71.64
C GLU A 183 23.52 8.19 -72.80
N GLN A 184 23.21 9.46 -72.53
CA GLN A 184 23.21 10.52 -73.54
C GLN A 184 24.62 10.74 -74.13
N ALA A 185 25.65 10.78 -73.29
CA ALA A 185 27.04 10.90 -73.74
C ALA A 185 27.50 9.71 -74.59
N LEU A 186 27.07 8.49 -74.25
CA LEU A 186 27.34 7.30 -75.06
C LEU A 186 26.62 7.37 -76.41
N LYS A 187 25.36 7.82 -76.44
CA LYS A 187 24.61 8.02 -77.69
C LYS A 187 25.23 9.10 -78.58
N SER A 188 25.71 10.21 -78.01
CA SER A 188 26.36 11.27 -78.78
C SER A 188 27.74 10.88 -79.31
N ASN A 189 28.51 10.09 -78.56
CA ASN A 189 29.82 9.58 -79.01
C ASN A 189 29.74 8.54 -80.13
N GLN A 190 28.59 7.91 -80.36
CA GLN A 190 28.44 6.95 -81.47
C GLN A 190 28.47 7.60 -82.88
N ASN A 191 28.44 8.93 -82.97
CA ASN A 191 28.45 9.65 -84.26
C ASN A 191 29.83 10.17 -84.72
N GLU A 192 30.90 10.01 -83.94
CA GLU A 192 32.27 10.31 -84.39
C GLU A 192 33.22 9.16 -84.04
N LEU A 193 33.18 8.11 -84.86
CA LEU A 193 34.33 7.23 -85.08
C LEU A 193 35.23 7.88 -86.15
N ILE A 194 35.92 8.96 -85.79
CA ILE A 194 37.01 9.49 -86.62
C ILE A 194 38.18 8.52 -86.47
N PHE A 195 38.27 7.61 -87.43
CA PHE A 195 39.46 6.82 -87.69
C PHE A 195 40.60 7.75 -88.14
N GLY A 196 41.37 8.28 -87.18
CA GLY A 196 42.79 8.59 -87.38
C GLY A 196 43.56 7.64 -86.47
N GLY A 197 44.27 6.62 -86.95
CA GLY A 197 45.32 6.73 -87.95
C GLY A 197 46.64 6.37 -87.25
N LYS A 198 46.94 5.07 -87.26
CA LYS A 198 48.24 4.38 -87.11
C LYS A 198 49.40 5.13 -86.42
N ASN A 199 49.97 4.44 -85.42
CA ASN A 199 51.33 4.58 -84.85
C ASN A 199 51.42 5.25 -83.47
N PHE A 200 51.04 4.53 -82.41
CA PHE A 200 51.72 4.69 -81.11
C PHE A 200 51.89 3.31 -80.46
N HIS A 201 52.99 2.65 -80.80
CA HIS A 201 53.51 1.56 -80.00
C HIS A 201 54.11 2.13 -78.71
N SER A 202 53.91 1.35 -77.63
CA SER A 202 54.61 1.36 -76.35
C SER A 202 53.97 2.18 -75.21
N LYS A 203 53.65 1.44 -74.13
CA LYS A 203 53.43 1.87 -72.73
C LYS A 203 51.99 2.17 -72.23
N ALA A 204 50.97 1.45 -72.70
CA ALA A 204 49.59 1.63 -72.23
C ALA A 204 49.01 0.48 -71.37
N ASN A 205 49.82 -0.22 -70.55
CA ASN A 205 49.33 -1.29 -69.66
C ASN A 205 49.22 -0.90 -68.17
N LEU A 206 49.32 0.39 -67.83
CA LEU A 206 49.37 0.81 -66.42
C LEU A 206 48.11 1.53 -65.90
N PHE A 207 47.29 2.12 -66.77
CA PHE A 207 46.14 2.94 -66.33
C PHE A 207 44.82 2.16 -66.23
N ASP A 208 44.63 1.08 -66.98
CA ASP A 208 43.40 0.28 -66.93
C ASP A 208 43.29 -0.64 -65.71
N LYS A 209 44.38 -0.84 -64.95
CA LYS A 209 44.33 -1.64 -63.71
C LYS A 209 43.99 -0.83 -62.46
N VAL A 210 44.09 0.50 -62.49
CA VAL A 210 43.92 1.35 -61.30
C VAL A 210 42.47 1.85 -61.14
N SER A 211 41.71 1.95 -62.23
CA SER A 211 40.31 2.41 -62.19
C SER A 211 39.30 1.30 -61.86
N VAL A 212 39.61 0.03 -62.14
CA VAL A 212 38.72 -1.11 -61.84
C VAL A 212 38.95 -1.63 -60.40
N SER A 213 40.15 -1.48 -59.85
CA SER A 213 40.48 -1.96 -58.50
C SER A 213 39.91 -1.10 -57.36
N SER A 214 39.37 0.09 -57.64
CA SER A 214 38.67 0.92 -56.66
C SER A 214 37.17 0.64 -56.55
N LEU A 215 36.58 -0.08 -57.52
CA LEU A 215 35.18 -0.55 -57.46
C LEU A 215 35.05 -1.91 -56.75
N ASP A 216 36.05 -2.78 -56.85
CA ASP A 216 36.07 -4.08 -56.13
C ASP A 216 36.37 -3.95 -54.62
N LEU A 217 36.75 -2.76 -54.15
CA LEU A 217 36.96 -2.48 -52.72
C LEU A 217 35.66 -2.27 -51.93
N TRP A 218 34.52 -2.08 -52.62
CA TRP A 218 33.21 -1.97 -51.96
C TRP A 218 32.54 -3.32 -51.72
N ASP A 219 32.72 -4.30 -52.62
CA ASP A 219 32.14 -5.64 -52.47
C ASP A 219 32.95 -6.53 -51.51
N SER A 220 34.26 -6.32 -51.44
CA SER A 220 35.15 -7.16 -50.62
C SER A 220 35.14 -6.83 -49.12
N ASN A 221 34.60 -5.67 -48.70
CA ASN A 221 34.55 -5.27 -47.29
C ASN A 221 33.22 -5.64 -46.58
N TRP A 222 32.20 -6.05 -47.34
CA TRP A 222 30.93 -6.58 -46.80
C TRP A 222 30.75 -8.08 -47.00
N GLY A 223 31.64 -8.74 -47.74
CA GLY A 223 31.74 -10.21 -47.87
C GLY A 223 32.23 -10.93 -46.61
N GLY A 224 32.11 -10.32 -45.43
CA GLY A 224 32.33 -10.99 -44.16
C GLY A 224 31.17 -11.95 -43.89
N SER A 225 31.48 -13.25 -43.98
CA SER A 225 30.65 -14.39 -43.54
C SER A 225 29.50 -14.00 -42.61
N PRO A 226 28.25 -14.47 -42.84
CA PRO A 226 27.10 -14.19 -41.98
C PRO A 226 27.33 -14.55 -40.50
N SER A 227 28.36 -15.37 -40.19
CA SER A 227 28.82 -15.64 -38.82
C SER A 227 29.41 -14.42 -38.09
N LYS A 228 30.03 -13.46 -38.80
CA LYS A 228 30.62 -12.25 -38.20
C LYS A 228 29.58 -11.16 -37.93
N GLN A 229 28.50 -11.09 -38.73
CA GLN A 229 27.36 -10.21 -38.43
C GLN A 229 26.62 -10.66 -37.16
N THR A 230 26.51 -11.98 -36.91
CA THR A 230 25.96 -12.48 -35.65
C THR A 230 26.84 -12.18 -34.44
N GLU A 231 28.17 -12.14 -34.60
CA GLU A 231 29.09 -11.73 -33.52
C GLU A 231 29.05 -10.23 -33.24
N PHE A 232 28.82 -9.38 -34.25
CA PHE A 232 28.66 -7.94 -34.03
C PHE A 232 27.34 -7.60 -33.31
N LEU A 233 26.24 -8.24 -33.69
CA LEU A 233 24.97 -8.11 -32.95
C LEU A 233 25.01 -8.76 -31.55
N ALA A 234 25.86 -9.76 -31.33
CA ALA A 234 26.10 -10.34 -30.01
C ALA A 234 27.05 -9.50 -29.13
N SER A 235 27.91 -8.66 -29.72
CA SER A 235 28.89 -7.83 -29.00
C SER A 235 28.41 -6.41 -28.69
N THR A 236 27.24 -6.00 -29.20
CA THR A 236 26.53 -4.81 -28.69
C THR A 236 25.93 -5.10 -27.30
N VAL A 237 26.80 -4.94 -26.29
CA VAL A 237 26.52 -4.61 -24.89
C VAL A 237 25.17 -5.12 -24.36
N ARG A 238 25.02 -6.44 -24.26
CA ARG A 238 24.21 -6.97 -23.16
C ARG A 238 25.07 -6.86 -21.90
N PRO A 239 24.60 -6.24 -20.80
CA PRO A 239 25.33 -6.26 -19.54
C PRO A 239 25.64 -7.72 -19.21
N LYS A 240 26.91 -8.00 -18.86
CA LYS A 240 27.41 -9.34 -18.55
C LYS A 240 26.62 -9.92 -17.37
N THR A 241 25.49 -10.57 -17.63
CA THR A 241 24.81 -11.40 -16.65
C THR A 241 25.66 -12.64 -16.48
N THR A 242 26.34 -12.73 -15.34
CA THR A 242 27.21 -13.85 -14.98
C THR A 242 26.39 -15.15 -15.01
N PRO A 243 26.69 -16.12 -15.89
CA PRO A 243 25.95 -17.39 -15.90
C PRO A 243 26.28 -18.11 -14.59
N GLY A 244 25.29 -18.20 -13.70
CA GLY A 244 25.41 -18.87 -12.41
C GLY A 244 25.12 -18.00 -11.18
N ARG A 245 24.95 -16.68 -11.31
CA ARG A 245 24.48 -15.87 -10.18
C ARG A 245 22.95 -15.82 -10.20
N VAL A 246 22.33 -16.85 -9.63
CA VAL A 246 20.91 -16.78 -9.24
C VAL A 246 20.78 -15.60 -8.28
N PHE A 247 20.20 -14.50 -8.76
CA PHE A 247 19.77 -13.42 -7.89
C PHE A 247 18.67 -14.00 -6.99
N LYS A 248 19.07 -14.49 -5.81
CA LYS A 248 18.15 -14.68 -4.70
C LYS A 248 17.69 -13.28 -4.33
N MET A 249 16.55 -12.86 -4.87
CA MET A 249 15.88 -11.66 -4.36
C MET A 249 15.73 -11.86 -2.85
N PRO A 250 16.13 -10.87 -2.03
CA PRO A 250 15.91 -10.96 -0.59
C PRO A 250 14.43 -11.20 -0.37
N THR A 251 14.09 -12.30 0.30
CA THR A 251 12.72 -12.59 0.69
C THR A 251 12.19 -11.39 1.44
N PRO A 252 11.09 -10.77 0.99
CA PRO A 252 10.57 -9.60 1.66
C PRO A 252 10.21 -9.94 3.11
N LYS A 253 10.58 -9.05 4.05
CA LYS A 253 10.52 -9.29 5.51
C LYS A 253 9.14 -9.70 6.03
N TYR A 254 8.07 -9.40 5.29
CA TYR A 254 6.72 -9.84 5.63
C TYR A 254 6.50 -11.35 5.48
N LEU A 255 7.31 -12.05 4.66
CA LEU A 255 7.29 -13.52 4.56
C LEU A 255 8.08 -14.22 5.68
N GLU A 256 8.96 -13.51 6.39
CA GLU A 256 9.76 -14.08 7.49
C GLU A 256 8.92 -14.32 8.77
N LYS A 257 7.77 -13.66 8.89
CA LYS A 257 6.86 -13.79 10.05
C LYS A 257 5.66 -14.70 9.78
N VAL A 258 5.55 -15.31 8.61
CA VAL A 258 4.55 -16.35 8.38
C VAL A 258 5.09 -17.63 9.01
N PRO A 259 4.51 -18.14 10.11
CA PRO A 259 4.93 -19.44 10.65
C PRO A 259 4.77 -20.47 9.55
N ALA A 260 5.84 -21.20 9.25
CA ALA A 260 5.91 -22.22 8.21
C ALA A 260 4.76 -23.23 8.35
N ALA A 261 3.63 -22.93 7.72
CA ALA A 261 2.49 -23.82 7.64
C ALA A 261 2.80 -24.86 6.58
N VAL A 262 3.44 -25.95 7.02
CA VAL A 262 3.26 -27.32 6.55
C VAL A 262 3.03 -27.45 5.03
N SER A 263 4.11 -27.37 4.26
CA SER A 263 4.18 -28.05 2.95
C SER A 263 5.05 -29.29 3.11
N GLY A 264 4.40 -30.42 3.38
CA GLY A 264 5.06 -31.72 3.48
C GLY A 264 5.49 -32.27 2.13
N GLY A 265 6.54 -33.10 2.12
CA GLY A 265 6.85 -33.93 0.97
C GLY A 265 8.27 -34.50 0.91
N ALA A 266 8.63 -35.41 1.82
CA ALA A 266 9.55 -36.51 1.50
C ALA A 266 9.56 -37.56 2.63
N GLY A 267 8.90 -38.68 2.35
CA GLY A 267 9.17 -40.05 2.83
C GLY A 267 9.60 -40.29 4.27
N GLN A 268 8.74 -40.99 5.04
CA GLN A 268 9.16 -42.18 5.78
C GLN A 268 7.95 -42.98 6.29
N SER A 269 7.98 -44.29 5.98
CA SER A 269 7.42 -45.44 6.71
C SER A 269 5.99 -45.38 7.28
N ARG A 270 5.12 -46.21 6.67
CA ARG A 270 3.97 -46.86 7.30
C ARG A 270 4.32 -47.48 8.66
N PRO A 271 3.39 -47.44 9.63
CA PRO A 271 3.09 -48.63 10.41
C PRO A 271 1.63 -49.07 10.25
N LYS A 272 1.45 -50.37 10.45
CA LYS A 272 0.24 -51.17 10.26
C LYS A 272 -0.88 -50.79 11.24
N SER A 273 -2.10 -50.81 10.70
CA SER A 273 -3.36 -51.24 11.31
C SER A 273 -3.45 -51.36 12.84
N SER A 274 -4.41 -50.64 13.44
CA SER A 274 -5.38 -51.28 14.32
C SER A 274 -6.71 -50.51 14.28
N ALA A 275 -7.79 -51.28 14.30
CA ALA A 275 -9.17 -50.85 14.21
C ALA A 275 -9.59 -50.03 15.43
N GLY A 276 -10.49 -49.06 15.22
CA GLY A 276 -11.00 -48.23 16.31
C GLY A 276 -12.21 -47.38 15.91
N THR A 277 -13.36 -48.03 15.81
CA THR A 277 -14.69 -47.56 16.21
C THR A 277 -15.15 -46.17 15.71
N MET A 278 -16.05 -46.19 14.72
CA MET A 278 -16.92 -45.08 14.36
C MET A 278 -17.72 -44.57 15.57
N ARG A 279 -17.60 -43.28 15.89
CA ARG A 279 -18.65 -42.53 16.61
C ARG A 279 -19.24 -41.48 15.70
N VAL A 280 -20.47 -41.75 15.29
CA VAL A 280 -21.41 -40.85 14.63
C VAL A 280 -21.58 -39.59 15.49
N ARG A 281 -21.08 -38.44 15.04
CA ARG A 281 -21.42 -37.14 15.62
C ARG A 281 -22.65 -36.59 14.92
N LYS A 282 -23.71 -36.49 15.72
CA LYS A 282 -25.03 -35.95 15.46
C LYS A 282 -24.92 -34.51 14.90
N ALA A 283 -25.55 -34.27 13.75
CA ALA A 283 -25.66 -32.95 13.15
C ALA A 283 -26.47 -32.01 14.07
N ILE A 284 -25.92 -30.83 14.37
CA ILE A 284 -26.61 -29.73 15.06
C ILE A 284 -27.36 -28.93 13.98
N PRO A 285 -28.70 -28.78 14.04
CA PRO A 285 -29.44 -27.98 13.08
C PRO A 285 -29.20 -26.49 13.31
N ARG A 286 -28.85 -25.77 12.25
CA ARG A 286 -28.80 -24.29 12.23
C ARG A 286 -30.21 -23.70 12.38
N PRO A 287 -30.40 -22.64 13.17
CA PRO A 287 -31.67 -21.92 13.22
C PRO A 287 -31.91 -21.14 11.92
N LYS A 288 -33.14 -21.23 11.40
CA LYS A 288 -33.63 -20.50 10.24
C LYS A 288 -33.63 -18.99 10.53
N SER A 289 -32.94 -18.22 9.70
CA SER A 289 -33.07 -16.76 9.69
C SER A 289 -34.48 -16.38 9.26
N GLN A 290 -35.23 -15.76 10.17
CA GLN A 290 -36.49 -15.11 9.86
C GLN A 290 -36.21 -13.89 8.99
N GLY A 291 -36.76 -13.89 7.77
CA GLY A 291 -36.75 -12.75 6.87
C GLY A 291 -37.58 -11.61 7.46
N GLY A 292 -36.92 -10.53 7.84
CA GLY A 292 -37.55 -9.27 8.22
C GLY A 292 -38.16 -8.61 6.99
N SER A 293 -39.48 -8.61 6.93
CA SER A 293 -40.32 -7.83 6.02
C SER A 293 -40.10 -6.33 6.24
N ARG A 294 -39.69 -5.64 5.17
CA ARG A 294 -39.51 -4.18 5.10
C ARG A 294 -40.89 -3.51 4.87
N PRO A 295 -41.33 -2.53 5.68
CA PRO A 295 -42.57 -1.81 5.39
C PRO A 295 -42.34 -0.77 4.28
N LYS A 296 -43.24 -0.74 3.31
CA LYS A 296 -43.40 0.36 2.35
C LYS A 296 -44.05 1.54 3.08
N SER A 297 -43.30 2.61 3.36
CA SER A 297 -43.87 3.96 3.38
C SER A 297 -44.03 4.36 1.91
N GLY A 298 -45.19 4.76 1.40
CA GLY A 298 -46.21 5.60 2.02
C GLY A 298 -46.07 6.98 1.38
N GLY A 299 -46.46 7.08 0.10
CA GLY A 299 -46.55 8.35 -0.62
C GLY A 299 -47.69 9.20 -0.05
N SER A 300 -47.44 10.50 0.03
CA SER A 300 -48.46 11.51 0.31
C SER A 300 -48.47 12.47 -0.88
N SER A 301 -49.68 12.67 -1.42
CA SER A 301 -50.06 13.74 -2.33
C SER A 301 -50.13 15.08 -1.59
#